data_AF-A0A419JZ83-F1
#
_entry.id   AF-A0A419JZ83-F1
#
_cell.length_a   1.000
_cell.length_b   1.000
_cell.length_c   1.000
_cell.angle_alpha   90.00
_cell.angle_beta   90.00
_cell.angle_gamma   90.00
#
_symmetry.space_group_name_H-M   'P 1'
#
loop_
_entity.id
_entity.type
_entity.pdbx_description
1 polymer ?
#
loop_
_entity_poly.entity_id
_entity_poly.type
_entity_poly.pdbx_seq_one_letter_code
_entity_poly.pdbx_strand_id
1 'polypeptide(L)' 'MYKCNLSWVPLKEILNSLVDRDLIRVREVGKRRVYEITEKGWNVIRYFDRAFKEIGKLIHVSAK' A
#
# COMPACT_ATOMS: atom_id res chain seq x y z
N MET A 1 -8.69 15.37 5.67
CA MET A 1 -8.22 13.96 5.54
C MET A 1 -6.76 13.92 5.97
N TYR A 2 -6.40 12.88 6.73
CA TYR A 2 -5.35 12.79 7.76
C TYR A 2 -4.03 13.57 7.58
N LYS A 3 -3.64 14.24 8.68
CA LYS A 3 -2.29 14.75 8.97
C LYS A 3 -1.34 13.55 9.05
N CYS A 4 -0.78 13.12 7.93
CA CYS A 4 0.29 12.13 7.95
C CYS A 4 1.51 12.77 8.62
N ASN A 5 2.01 12.18 9.72
CA ASN A 5 3.27 12.57 10.36
C ASN A 5 4.51 12.19 9.52
N LEU A 6 4.35 12.02 8.21
CA LEU A 6 5.39 11.58 7.30
C LEU A 6 5.94 12.80 6.56
N SER A 7 7.25 13.04 6.67
CA SER A 7 7.90 14.09 5.90
C SER A 7 7.94 13.73 4.41
N TRP A 8 8.14 14.74 3.55
CA TRP A 8 8.11 14.56 2.09
C TRP A 8 9.18 13.60 1.56
N VAL A 9 10.38 13.62 2.14
CA VAL A 9 11.52 12.77 1.74
C VAL A 9 11.18 11.28 1.86
N PRO A 10 10.82 10.74 3.04
CA PRO A 10 10.47 9.33 3.18
C PRO A 10 9.21 8.95 2.40
N LEU A 11 8.22 9.86 2.28
CA LEU A 11 7.07 9.61 1.42
C LEU A 11 7.51 9.37 -0.03
N LYS A 12 8.41 10.20 -0.56
CA LYS A 12 8.91 10.09 -1.93
C LYS A 12 9.73 8.82 -2.14
N GLU A 13 10.56 8.43 -1.17
CA GLU A 13 11.31 7.17 -1.21
C GLU A 13 10.38 5.95 -1.25
N ILE A 14 9.33 5.93 -0.42
CA ILE A 14 8.32 4.87 -0.42
C ILE A 14 7.61 4.82 -1.78
N LEU A 15 7.15 5.97 -2.30
CA LEU A 15 6.46 6.03 -3.57
C LEU A 15 7.35 5.55 -4.73
N ASN A 16 8.62 5.94 -4.75
CA ASN A 16 9.58 5.46 -5.75
C ASN A 16 9.76 3.94 -5.67
N SER A 17 9.96 3.39 -4.47
CA SER A 17 10.08 1.93 -4.28
C SER A 17 8.83 1.16 -4.73
N LEU A 18 7.63 1.72 -4.51
CA LEU A 18 6.38 1.12 -4.98
C LEU A 18 6.26 1.17 -6.50
N VAL A 19 6.75 2.23 -7.15
CA VAL A 19 6.82 2.35 -8.62
C VAL A 19 7.83 1.36 -9.19
N ASP A 20 9.03 1.28 -8.62
CA ASP A 20 10.11 0.38 -9.07
C ASP A 20 9.68 -1.10 -9.03
N ARG A 21 8.78 -1.45 -8.11
CA ARG A 21 8.22 -2.79 -7.97
C ARG A 21 6.97 -3.04 -8.82
N ASP A 22 6.53 -2.06 -9.61
CA ASP A 22 5.30 -2.09 -10.42
C ASP A 22 4.03 -2.32 -9.57
N LEU A 23 4.02 -1.81 -8.32
CA LEU A 23 2.85 -1.90 -7.44
C LEU A 23 1.93 -0.69 -7.59
N ILE A 24 2.50 0.46 -7.95
CA ILE A 24 1.78 1.66 -8.33
C ILE A 24 2.42 2.24 -9.61
N ARG A 25 1.62 2.98 -10.38
CA ARG A 25 2.09 3.73 -11.55
C ARG A 25 1.89 5.22 -11.33
N VAL A 26 2.70 6.01 -12.00
CA VAL A 26 2.64 7.47 -11.97
C VAL A 26 1.97 7.98 -13.24
N ARG A 27 1.01 8.88 -13.10
CA ARG A 27 0.42 9.65 -14.19
C ARG A 27 0.56 11.14 -13.89
N GLU A 28 1.01 11.92 -14.87
CA GLU A 28 1.01 13.38 -14.78
C GLU A 28 -0.32 13.90 -15.32
N VAL A 29 -1.06 14.63 -14.48
CA VAL A 29 -2.36 15.25 -14.81
C VAL A 29 -2.20 16.77 -14.66
N GLY A 30 -1.89 17.42 -15.78
CA GLY A 30 -1.52 18.84 -15.80
C GLY A 30 -0.23 19.08 -15.02
N LYS A 31 -0.32 19.82 -13.90
CA LYS A 31 0.80 20.11 -12.99
C LYS A 31 0.88 19.16 -11.78
N ARG A 32 0.00 18.15 -11.72
CA ARG A 32 -0.11 17.24 -10.58
C ARG A 32 0.35 15.85 -10.95
N ARG A 33 1.09 15.24 -10.04
CA ARG A 33 1.42 13.83 -10.09
C ARG A 33 0.36 13.01 -9.37
N VAL A 34 -0.21 12.04 -10.06
CA VAL A 34 -1.21 11.09 -9.54
C VAL A 34 -0.58 9.71 -9.51
N TYR A 35 -0.76 9.00 -8.38
CA TYR A 35 -0.30 7.63 -8.19
C TYR A 35 -1.49 6.70 -8.18
N GLU A 36 -1.41 5.61 -8.94
CA GLU A 36 -2.50 4.64 -9.06
C GLU A 36 -1.99 3.24 -8.81
N ILE A 37 -2.78 2.45 -8.10
CA ILE A 37 -2.45 1.05 -7.81
C ILE A 37 -2.56 0.24 -9.11
N THR A 38 -1.53 -0.54 -9.41
CA THR A 38 -1.55 -1.47 -10.55
C THR A 38 -2.33 -2.74 -10.21
N GLU A 39 -2.62 -3.58 -11.20
CA GLU A 39 -3.22 -4.88 -10.93
C GLU A 39 -2.35 -5.75 -10.00
N LYS A 40 -1.03 -5.70 -10.19
CA LYS A 40 -0.05 -6.35 -9.32
C LYS A 40 -0.14 -5.82 -7.88
N GLY A 41 -0.24 -4.50 -7.71
CA GLY A 41 -0.45 -3.87 -6.41
C GLY A 41 -1.74 -4.36 -5.72
N TRP A 42 -2.85 -4.45 -6.47
CA TRP A 42 -4.10 -4.99 -5.94
C TRP A 42 -3.98 -6.46 -5.53
N ASN A 43 -3.27 -7.28 -6.31
CA ASN A 43 -3.04 -8.68 -5.96
C ASN A 43 -2.25 -8.82 -4.65
N VAL A 44 -1.26 -7.96 -4.43
CA VAL A 44 -0.50 -7.90 -3.18
C VAL A 44 -1.39 -7.53 -2.00
N ILE A 45 -2.26 -6.52 -2.16
CA ILE A 45 -3.22 -6.13 -1.10
C ILE A 45 -4.15 -7.30 -0.75
N ARG A 46 -4.73 -7.97 -1.75
CA ARG A 46 -5.60 -9.15 -1.54
C ARG A 46 -4.87 -10.31 -0.88
N TYR A 47 -3.58 -10.48 -1.15
CA TYR A 47 -2.76 -11.49 -0.47
C TYR A 47 -2.61 -11.15 1.01
N PHE A 48 -2.24 -9.91 1.34
CA PHE A 48 -2.10 -9.47 2.73
C PHE A 48 -3.43 -9.51 3.49
N ASP A 49 -4.54 -9.08 2.88
CA ASP A 49 -5.86 -9.10 3.52
C ASP A 49 -6.26 -10.53 3.93
N ARG A 50 -6.02 -11.52 3.05
CA ARG A 50 -6.21 -12.93 3.39
C ARG A 50 -5.29 -13.36 4.52
N ALA A 51 -4.01 -13.02 4.47
CA ALA A 51 -3.05 -13.38 5.52
C ALA A 51 -3.46 -12.79 6.88
N PHE A 52 -3.85 -11.52 6.94
CA PHE A 52 -4.31 -10.88 8.17
C PHE A 52 -5.59 -11.51 8.70
N LYS A 53 -6.52 -11.90 7.82
CA LYS A 53 -7.74 -12.61 8.21
C LYS A 53 -7.41 -13.97 8.85
N GLU A 54 -6.49 -14.73 8.28
CA GLU A 54 -6.07 -16.02 8.85
C GLU A 54 -5.31 -15.85 10.17
N ILE A 55 -4.39 -14.89 10.27
CA ILE A 55 -3.69 -14.57 11.52
C ILE A 55 -4.68 -14.12 12.60
N GLY A 56 -5.66 -13.29 12.24
CA GLY A 56 -6.70 -12.83 13.15
C GLY A 56 -7.55 -13.97 13.71
N LYS A 57 -7.84 -15.00 12.91
CA LYS A 57 -8.54 -16.21 13.40
C LYS A 57 -7.71 -16.96 14.44
N LEU A 58 -6.39 -17.10 14.23
CA LEU A 58 -5.50 -17.79 15.15
C LEU A 58 -5.44 -17.09 16.52
N ILE A 59 -5.44 -15.75 16.53
CA ILE A 59 -5.45 -14.96 17.77
C ILE A 59 -6.77 -15.15 18.56
N HIS A 60 -7.91 -15.29 17.88
CA HIS A 60 -9.20 -15.53 18.54
C HIS A 60 -9.38 -16.98 19.04
N VAL A 61 -8.73 -17.96 18.40
CA VAL A 61 -8.78 -19.37 18.82
C VAL A 61 -7.93 -19.60 20.07
N SER A 62 -6.81 -18.88 20.24
CA SER A 62 -5.92 -19.04 21.38
C SER A 62 -6.39 -18.34 22.67
N ALA A 63 -7.52 -17.62 22.64
CA ALA A 63 -8.11 -16.91 23.77
C ALA A 63 -9.33 -17.62 24.40
N LYS A 64 -9.57 -18.88 24.03
CA LYS A 64 -10.53 -19.81 24.65
C LYS A 64 -9.79 -21.01 25.23
#